data_AF-A0A8B8M7Q1-F1
#
_entry.id   AF-A0A8B8M7Q1-F1
#
_cell.length_a   1.000
_cell.length_b   1.000
_cell.length_c   1.000
_cell.angle_alpha   90.00
_cell.angle_beta   90.00
_cell.angle_gamma   90.00
#
_symmetry.space_group_name_H-M   'P 1'
#
loop_
_entity.id
_entity.type
_entity.pdbx_description
1 polymer ?
#
loop_
_entity_poly.entity_id
_entity_poly.type
_entity_poly.pdbx_seq_one_letter_code
_entity_poly.pdbx_strand_id
1 'polypeptide(L)'
;MVESDPSFKIKVVIGEIQSRFGYTISYRKVWLAKQKTIENVFGKWEASFEALPQWCIAMCDADQGSIVKLDVVQAYRNDELVPNVQIFQRVFWTFGPSIRAFCHCKPLVQVDETHLYRKYKGVLLVAVAQDGNQNILPIAFAVVEGEIADAWSFFLENLRKYVVTKDGVGLISDRHKSIIAAIRRSNGQWEPLRAFHMYCIRHIAANFLRRFKTPNLHKLIVRMDNKLDFCYSRTEHEFNIHYQRLRERGQDYEDWLSEIPREK
;
A
#
# COMPACT_ATOMS: atom_id res chain seq x y z
N MET A 1 11.90 -27.61 -4.74
CA MET A 1 12.46 -26.24 -4.73
C MET A 1 11.37 -25.20 -5.00
N VAL A 2 10.67 -25.22 -6.14
CA VAL A 2 9.64 -24.20 -6.47
C VAL A 2 8.43 -24.28 -5.54
N GLU A 3 7.98 -25.49 -5.19
CA GLU A 3 6.87 -25.70 -4.25
C GLU A 3 7.18 -25.13 -2.86
N SER A 4 8.42 -25.28 -2.39
CA SER A 4 8.85 -24.84 -1.06
C SER A 4 9.13 -23.34 -0.99
N ASP A 5 9.75 -22.78 -2.03
CA ASP A 5 10.05 -21.35 -2.11
C ASP A 5 10.11 -20.90 -3.59
N PRO A 6 9.07 -20.27 -4.15
CA PRO A 6 9.12 -19.78 -5.53
C PRO A 6 10.02 -18.54 -5.69
N SER A 7 10.57 -17.96 -4.61
CA SER A 7 11.39 -16.75 -4.63
C SER A 7 12.90 -17.00 -4.76
N PHE A 8 13.38 -18.27 -4.66
CA PHE A 8 14.80 -18.59 -4.72
C PHE A 8 15.54 -17.94 -5.92
N LYS A 9 16.79 -17.54 -5.71
CA LYS A 9 17.58 -16.88 -6.75
C LYS A 9 17.98 -17.88 -7.84
N ILE A 10 17.90 -17.48 -9.10
CA ILE A 10 18.31 -18.32 -10.26
C ILE A 10 19.77 -18.80 -10.12
N LYS A 11 20.65 -17.98 -9.55
CA LYS A 11 22.06 -18.36 -9.28
C LYS A 11 22.20 -19.60 -8.40
N VAL A 12 21.28 -19.82 -7.45
CA VAL A 12 21.27 -21.01 -6.59
C VAL A 12 21.05 -22.26 -7.42
N VAL A 13 20.10 -22.23 -8.34
CA VAL A 13 19.81 -23.37 -9.23
C VAL A 13 20.93 -23.62 -10.23
N ILE A 14 21.57 -22.57 -10.75
CA ILE A 14 22.77 -22.74 -11.60
C ILE A 14 23.88 -23.45 -10.82
N GLY A 15 24.14 -23.04 -9.58
CA GLY A 15 25.14 -23.67 -8.71
C GLY A 15 24.81 -25.13 -8.41
N GLU A 16 23.54 -25.44 -8.13
CA GLU A 16 23.09 -26.81 -7.89
C GLU A 16 23.27 -27.70 -9.14
N ILE A 17 22.92 -27.19 -10.32
CA ILE A 17 23.10 -27.92 -11.59
C ILE A 17 24.58 -28.17 -11.88
N GLN A 18 25.44 -27.16 -11.66
CA GLN A 18 26.88 -27.31 -11.80
C GLN A 18 27.43 -28.37 -10.83
N SER A 19 26.99 -28.35 -9.57
CA SER A 19 27.45 -29.29 -8.55
C SER A 19 27.00 -30.73 -8.83
N ARG A 20 25.78 -30.93 -9.36
CA ARG A 20 25.22 -32.26 -9.60
C ARG A 20 25.62 -32.87 -10.95
N PHE A 21 25.69 -32.05 -11.99
CA PHE A 21 25.84 -32.52 -13.37
C PHE A 21 27.14 -32.07 -14.03
N GLY A 22 27.96 -31.24 -13.37
CA GLY A 22 29.29 -30.87 -13.85
C GLY A 22 29.34 -29.83 -14.98
N TYR A 23 28.20 -29.27 -15.41
CA TYR A 23 28.15 -28.27 -16.47
C TYR A 23 27.36 -27.01 -16.08
N THR A 24 27.74 -25.88 -16.68
CA THR A 24 27.11 -24.58 -16.38
C THR A 24 25.98 -24.33 -17.36
N ILE A 25 24.77 -24.20 -16.84
CA ILE A 25 23.60 -23.82 -17.63
C ILE A 25 23.44 -22.29 -17.68
N SER A 26 22.96 -21.77 -18.81
CA SER A 26 22.73 -20.33 -18.95
C SER A 26 21.60 -19.85 -18.05
N TYR A 27 21.74 -18.62 -17.54
CA TYR A 27 20.74 -17.98 -16.69
C TYR A 27 19.34 -17.99 -17.31
N ARG A 28 19.23 -17.67 -18.62
CA ARG A 28 17.95 -17.61 -19.33
C ARG A 28 17.23 -18.95 -19.35
N LYS A 29 17.95 -20.07 -19.56
CA LYS A 29 17.35 -21.42 -19.57
C LYS A 29 16.78 -21.77 -18.20
N VAL A 30 17.53 -21.51 -17.13
CA VAL A 30 17.07 -21.76 -15.75
C VAL A 30 15.88 -20.86 -15.40
N TRP A 31 15.92 -19.59 -15.81
CA TRP A 31 14.82 -18.67 -15.58
C TRP A 31 13.53 -19.14 -16.28
N LEU A 32 13.61 -19.55 -17.55
CA LEU A 32 12.46 -20.10 -18.28
C LEU A 32 11.94 -21.39 -17.64
N ALA A 33 12.84 -22.31 -17.26
CA ALA A 33 12.47 -23.54 -16.58
C ALA A 33 11.78 -23.25 -15.24
N LYS A 34 12.27 -22.26 -14.48
CA LYS A 34 11.64 -21.81 -13.24
C LYS A 34 10.24 -21.25 -13.49
N GLN A 35 10.05 -20.37 -14.48
CA GLN A 35 8.71 -19.84 -14.80
C GLN A 35 7.74 -20.95 -15.18
N LYS A 36 8.15 -21.89 -16.04
CA LYS A 36 7.31 -23.03 -16.43
C LYS A 36 6.96 -23.92 -15.24
N THR A 37 7.90 -24.13 -14.32
CA THR A 37 7.64 -24.90 -13.10
C THR A 37 6.68 -24.16 -12.16
N ILE A 38 6.81 -22.84 -12.01
CA ILE A 38 5.86 -22.02 -11.24
C ILE A 38 4.46 -22.14 -11.83
N GLU A 39 4.32 -22.02 -13.15
CA GLU A 39 3.02 -22.18 -13.83
C GLU A 39 2.43 -23.59 -13.64
N ASN A 40 3.26 -24.62 -13.63
CA ASN A 40 2.80 -26.00 -13.39
C ASN A 40 2.33 -26.22 -11.94
N VAL A 41 2.97 -25.59 -10.96
CA VAL A 41 2.66 -25.77 -9.53
C VAL A 41 1.51 -24.88 -9.06
N PHE A 42 1.50 -23.61 -9.47
CA PHE A 42 0.57 -22.60 -8.97
C PHE A 42 -0.50 -22.17 -9.98
N GLY A 43 -0.42 -22.68 -11.22
CA GLY A 43 -1.28 -22.26 -12.31
C GLY A 43 -0.75 -21.04 -13.08
N LYS A 44 -1.44 -20.71 -14.16
CA LYS A 44 -1.11 -19.56 -15.01
C LYS A 44 -1.60 -18.27 -14.38
N TRP A 45 -0.84 -17.20 -14.58
CA TRP A 45 -1.22 -15.85 -14.16
C TRP A 45 -2.57 -15.43 -14.73
N GLU A 46 -2.79 -15.67 -16.03
CA GLU A 46 -4.05 -15.42 -16.73
C GLU A 46 -5.23 -16.09 -16.04
N ALA A 47 -5.07 -17.38 -15.67
CA ALA A 47 -6.12 -18.15 -15.02
C ALA A 47 -6.50 -17.57 -13.64
N SER A 48 -5.55 -16.98 -12.90
CA SER A 48 -5.86 -16.29 -11.64
C SER A 48 -6.76 -15.07 -11.85
N PHE A 49 -6.54 -14.29 -12.92
CA PHE A 49 -7.40 -13.14 -13.24
C PHE A 49 -8.75 -13.58 -13.82
N GLU A 50 -8.79 -14.64 -14.63
CA GLU A 50 -10.04 -15.24 -15.13
C GLU A 50 -10.91 -15.79 -14.00
N ALA A 51 -10.30 -16.33 -12.94
CA ALA A 51 -11.01 -16.83 -11.76
C ALA A 51 -11.48 -15.71 -10.80
N LEU A 52 -10.96 -14.48 -10.94
CA LEU A 52 -11.21 -13.39 -10.00
C LEU A 52 -12.71 -13.04 -9.86
N PRO A 53 -13.51 -12.92 -10.94
CA PRO A 53 -14.95 -12.67 -10.79
C PRO A 53 -15.67 -13.76 -9.99
N GLN A 54 -15.32 -15.04 -10.22
CA GLN A 54 -15.90 -16.16 -9.49
C GLN A 54 -15.49 -16.13 -8.01
N TRP A 55 -14.23 -15.76 -7.74
CA TRP A 55 -13.76 -15.56 -6.37
C TRP A 55 -14.49 -14.42 -5.66
N CYS A 56 -14.77 -13.30 -6.34
CA CYS A 56 -15.55 -12.20 -5.79
C CYS A 56 -16.94 -12.65 -5.36
N ILE A 57 -17.61 -13.48 -6.18
CA ILE A 57 -18.93 -14.06 -5.86
C ILE A 57 -18.81 -15.00 -4.65
N ALA A 58 -17.88 -15.95 -4.71
CA ALA A 58 -17.68 -16.93 -3.64
C ALA A 58 -17.34 -16.28 -2.28
N MET A 59 -16.60 -15.16 -2.29
CA MET A 59 -16.32 -14.40 -1.06
C MET A 59 -17.61 -13.85 -0.44
N CYS A 60 -18.46 -13.21 -1.25
CA CYS A 60 -19.73 -12.65 -0.78
C CYS A 60 -20.72 -13.75 -0.35
N ASP A 61 -20.68 -14.92 -0.99
CA ASP A 61 -21.49 -16.07 -0.58
C ASP A 61 -21.03 -16.66 0.76
N ALA A 62 -19.71 -16.74 0.97
CA ALA A 62 -19.12 -17.27 2.20
C ALA A 62 -19.28 -16.32 3.40
N ASP A 63 -19.24 -15.01 3.16
CA ASP A 63 -19.52 -13.99 4.16
C ASP A 63 -20.39 -12.90 3.54
N GLN A 64 -21.70 -12.99 3.78
CA GLN A 64 -22.70 -12.05 3.26
C GLN A 64 -22.47 -10.60 3.69
N GLY A 65 -21.64 -10.36 4.71
CA GLY A 65 -21.24 -9.02 5.12
C GLY A 65 -20.05 -8.44 4.34
N SER A 66 -19.34 -9.27 3.55
CA SER A 66 -18.22 -8.82 2.73
C SER A 66 -18.68 -7.97 1.56
N ILE A 67 -17.85 -7.02 1.16
CA ILE A 67 -18.12 -6.13 0.03
C ILE A 67 -16.96 -6.23 -0.94
N VAL A 68 -17.29 -6.47 -2.20
CA VAL A 68 -16.34 -6.50 -3.32
C VAL A 68 -16.81 -5.54 -4.41
N LYS A 69 -15.87 -4.78 -4.97
CA LYS A 69 -16.08 -3.91 -6.13
C LYS A 69 -15.02 -4.22 -7.17
N LEU A 70 -15.45 -4.87 -8.24
CA LEU A 70 -14.63 -5.21 -9.39
C LEU A 70 -14.91 -4.21 -10.50
N ASP A 71 -13.86 -3.64 -11.06
CA ASP A 71 -13.91 -2.70 -12.18
C ASP A 71 -13.09 -3.26 -13.34
N VAL A 72 -13.74 -3.28 -14.50
CA VAL A 72 -13.26 -3.90 -15.73
C VAL A 72 -13.54 -2.97 -16.91
N VAL A 73 -12.62 -2.94 -17.86
CA VAL A 73 -12.78 -2.18 -19.10
C VAL A 73 -13.01 -3.10 -20.28
N GLN A 74 -13.71 -2.59 -21.29
CA GLN A 74 -13.93 -3.32 -22.54
C GLN A 74 -12.61 -3.44 -23.32
N ALA A 75 -12.37 -4.61 -23.90
CA ALA A 75 -11.21 -4.81 -24.77
C ALA A 75 -11.49 -4.27 -26.17
N TYR A 76 -10.54 -3.52 -26.73
CA TYR A 76 -10.57 -3.05 -28.11
C TYR A 76 -9.35 -3.56 -28.88
N ARG A 77 -9.54 -3.90 -30.15
CA ARG A 77 -8.47 -4.27 -31.08
C ARG A 77 -8.71 -3.50 -32.38
N ASN A 78 -7.77 -2.62 -32.75
CA ASN A 78 -7.90 -1.74 -33.91
C ASN A 78 -9.22 -0.92 -33.88
N ASP A 79 -9.52 -0.34 -32.72
CA ASP A 79 -10.75 0.42 -32.43
C ASP A 79 -12.08 -0.37 -32.52
N GLU A 80 -12.01 -1.67 -32.79
CA GLU A 80 -13.17 -2.56 -32.74
C GLU A 80 -13.29 -3.22 -31.36
N LEU A 81 -14.50 -3.22 -30.80
CA LEU A 81 -14.82 -3.91 -29.56
C LEU A 81 -14.58 -5.41 -29.75
N VAL A 82 -13.80 -6.03 -28.85
CA VAL A 82 -13.63 -7.48 -28.80
C VAL A 82 -14.77 -8.06 -27.94
N PRO A 83 -15.74 -8.78 -28.53
CA PRO A 83 -16.88 -9.28 -27.78
C PRO A 83 -16.45 -10.27 -26.70
N ASN A 84 -17.11 -10.23 -25.55
CA ASN A 84 -16.90 -11.15 -24.43
C ASN A 84 -15.49 -11.12 -23.81
N VAL A 85 -14.70 -10.08 -24.08
CA VAL A 85 -13.39 -9.90 -23.45
C VAL A 85 -13.38 -8.63 -22.62
N GLN A 86 -13.18 -8.82 -21.32
CA GLN A 86 -13.02 -7.75 -20.35
C GLN A 86 -11.59 -7.74 -19.83
N ILE A 87 -11.06 -6.53 -19.63
CA ILE A 87 -9.72 -6.32 -19.09
C ILE A 87 -9.90 -5.90 -17.63
N PHE A 88 -9.29 -6.66 -16.74
CA PHE A 88 -9.20 -6.30 -15.33
C PHE A 88 -8.48 -4.95 -15.17
N GLN A 89 -9.10 -4.02 -14.45
CA GLN A 89 -8.48 -2.75 -14.11
C GLN A 89 -8.16 -2.68 -12.61
N ARG A 90 -9.16 -2.90 -11.77
CA ARG A 90 -9.00 -2.80 -10.31
C ARG A 90 -10.07 -3.62 -9.57
N VAL A 91 -9.74 -4.05 -8.35
CA VAL A 91 -10.70 -4.64 -7.41
C VAL A 91 -10.48 -4.07 -6.02
N PHE A 92 -11.55 -3.73 -5.34
CA PHE A 92 -11.59 -3.42 -3.91
C PHE A 92 -12.34 -4.51 -3.17
N TRP A 93 -11.88 -4.87 -1.98
CA TRP A 93 -12.68 -5.70 -1.07
C TRP A 93 -12.45 -5.37 0.40
N THR A 94 -13.45 -5.71 1.20
CA THR A 94 -13.41 -5.67 2.68
C THR A 94 -14.30 -6.77 3.23
N PHE A 95 -13.85 -7.39 4.31
CA PHE A 95 -14.57 -8.49 4.94
C PHE A 95 -15.66 -7.97 5.87
N GLY A 96 -16.80 -8.65 5.96
CA GLY A 96 -17.89 -8.29 6.86
C GLY A 96 -17.45 -8.15 8.33
N PRO A 97 -16.64 -9.08 8.87
CA PRO A 97 -16.02 -8.91 10.17
C PRO A 97 -15.17 -7.64 10.30
N SER A 98 -14.41 -7.26 9.27
CA SER A 98 -13.59 -6.03 9.28
C SER A 98 -14.46 -4.77 9.33
N ILE A 99 -15.55 -4.73 8.57
CA ILE A 99 -16.52 -3.63 8.61
C ILE A 99 -17.08 -3.47 10.03
N ARG A 100 -17.56 -4.57 10.63
CA ARG A 100 -18.15 -4.56 11.98
C ARG A 100 -17.12 -4.21 13.04
N ALA A 101 -15.89 -4.69 12.93
CA ALA A 101 -14.85 -4.47 13.92
C ALA A 101 -14.36 -3.02 13.98
N PHE A 102 -14.44 -2.26 12.87
CA PHE A 102 -13.93 -0.88 12.84
C PHE A 102 -14.61 0.06 13.84
N CYS A 103 -15.89 -0.15 14.17
CA CYS A 103 -16.57 0.69 15.17
C CYS A 103 -15.96 0.55 16.58
N HIS A 104 -15.30 -0.59 16.85
CA HIS A 104 -14.59 -0.87 18.11
C HIS A 104 -13.09 -0.51 18.05
N CYS A 105 -12.58 -0.08 16.88
CA CYS A 105 -11.22 0.39 16.72
C CYS A 105 -11.10 1.87 17.12
N LYS A 106 -9.86 2.30 17.39
CA LYS A 106 -9.52 3.73 17.46
C LYS A 106 -10.02 4.42 16.19
N PRO A 107 -10.49 5.68 16.25
CA PRO A 107 -10.95 6.43 15.07
C PRO A 107 -9.74 6.89 14.23
N LEU A 108 -8.94 5.93 13.78
CA LEU A 108 -7.69 6.11 13.06
C LEU A 108 -7.53 4.98 12.05
N VAL A 109 -7.22 5.35 10.81
CA VAL A 109 -6.95 4.42 9.72
C VAL A 109 -5.62 4.79 9.10
N GLN A 110 -4.77 3.79 8.89
CA GLN A 110 -3.52 3.94 8.14
C GLN A 110 -3.67 3.25 6.78
N VAL A 111 -3.24 3.93 5.72
CA VAL A 111 -3.20 3.38 4.36
C VAL A 111 -1.76 3.34 3.86
N ASP A 112 -1.42 2.29 3.13
CA ASP A 112 -0.10 2.09 2.53
C ASP A 112 -0.22 1.22 1.27
N GLU A 113 0.79 1.28 0.42
CA GLU A 113 0.86 0.49 -0.80
C GLU A 113 2.05 -0.47 -0.86
N THR A 114 1.90 -1.53 -1.64
CA THR A 114 3.03 -2.39 -2.01
C THR A 114 2.93 -2.85 -3.45
N HIS A 115 4.07 -2.90 -4.14
CA HIS A 115 4.11 -3.27 -5.54
C HIS A 115 3.95 -4.79 -5.71
N LEU A 116 3.05 -5.18 -6.60
CA LEU A 116 2.95 -6.56 -7.05
C LEU A 116 4.06 -6.84 -8.06
N TYR A 117 4.89 -7.84 -7.73
CA TYR A 117 5.98 -8.28 -8.57
C TYR A 117 5.52 -9.44 -9.46
N ARG A 118 6.21 -9.62 -10.60
CA ARG A 118 6.10 -10.71 -11.60
C ARG A 118 5.42 -10.26 -12.91
N LYS A 119 4.58 -11.12 -13.52
CA LYS A 119 4.15 -10.99 -14.91
C LYS A 119 3.25 -9.76 -15.12
N TYR A 120 2.25 -9.61 -14.26
CA TYR A 120 1.38 -8.44 -14.24
C TYR A 120 1.84 -7.53 -13.11
N LYS A 121 2.32 -6.34 -13.48
CA LYS A 121 2.65 -5.30 -12.52
C LYS A 121 1.35 -4.65 -12.05
N GLY A 122 1.30 -4.31 -10.78
CA GLY A 122 0.16 -3.65 -10.16
C GLY A 122 0.54 -3.23 -8.75
N VAL A 123 -0.42 -2.69 -8.02
CA VAL A 123 -0.22 -2.22 -6.65
C VAL A 123 -1.31 -2.82 -5.77
N LEU A 124 -0.91 -3.35 -4.62
CA LEU A 124 -1.82 -3.73 -3.55
C LEU A 124 -1.89 -2.57 -2.55
N LEU A 125 -3.08 -1.99 -2.41
CA LEU A 125 -3.41 -0.99 -1.42
C LEU A 125 -4.03 -1.68 -0.21
N VAL A 126 -3.62 -1.28 0.99
CA VAL A 126 -4.17 -1.84 2.24
C VAL A 126 -4.49 -0.72 3.21
N ALA A 127 -5.67 -0.82 3.83
CA ALA A 127 -6.05 -0.01 4.98
C ALA A 127 -6.02 -0.87 6.24
N VAL A 128 -5.42 -0.35 7.30
CA VAL A 128 -5.39 -0.98 8.61
C VAL A 128 -5.96 -0.02 9.67
N ALA A 129 -6.65 -0.59 10.65
CA ALA A 129 -7.05 0.09 11.87
C ALA A 129 -6.34 -0.53 13.07
N GLN A 130 -6.44 0.14 14.22
CA GLN A 130 -5.89 -0.36 15.47
C GLN A 130 -6.97 -0.44 16.54
N ASP A 131 -7.03 -1.55 17.26
CA ASP A 131 -7.93 -1.68 18.41
C ASP A 131 -7.39 -0.95 19.66
N GLY A 132 -8.17 -0.96 20.75
CA GLY A 132 -7.76 -0.37 22.03
C GLY A 132 -6.50 -1.02 22.64
N ASN A 133 -6.21 -2.28 22.28
CA ASN A 133 -5.08 -3.07 22.76
C ASN A 133 -3.84 -2.98 21.86
N GLN A 134 -3.86 -2.06 20.89
CA GLN A 134 -2.77 -1.84 19.94
C GLN A 134 -2.60 -2.93 18.87
N ASN A 135 -3.52 -3.87 18.75
CA ASN A 135 -3.49 -4.87 17.68
C ASN A 135 -3.85 -4.23 16.35
N ILE A 136 -3.16 -4.65 15.29
CA ILE A 136 -3.38 -4.18 13.92
C ILE A 136 -4.44 -5.05 13.27
N LEU A 137 -5.48 -4.42 12.75
CA LEU A 137 -6.55 -5.06 12.01
C LEU A 137 -6.55 -4.57 10.56
N PRO A 138 -6.27 -5.43 9.56
CA PRO A 138 -6.55 -5.12 8.17
C PRO A 138 -8.05 -4.95 7.94
N ILE A 139 -8.44 -3.81 7.38
CA ILE A 139 -9.86 -3.44 7.23
C ILE A 139 -10.32 -3.35 5.78
N ALA A 140 -9.44 -3.07 4.82
CA ALA A 140 -9.78 -3.05 3.41
C ALA A 140 -8.55 -3.25 2.53
N PHE A 141 -8.79 -3.69 1.30
CA PHE A 141 -7.75 -4.00 0.34
C PHE A 141 -8.17 -3.57 -1.06
N ALA A 142 -7.20 -3.29 -1.92
CA ALA A 142 -7.45 -3.20 -3.35
C ALA A 142 -6.24 -3.62 -4.18
N VAL A 143 -6.48 -4.29 -5.31
CA VAL A 143 -5.48 -4.47 -6.36
C VAL A 143 -5.80 -3.48 -7.47
N VAL A 144 -4.84 -2.63 -7.81
CA VAL A 144 -4.98 -1.55 -8.79
C VAL A 144 -3.85 -1.55 -9.80
N GLU A 145 -4.07 -0.85 -10.92
CA GLU A 145 -3.16 -0.78 -12.07
C GLU A 145 -1.83 -0.08 -11.77
N GLY A 146 -1.79 0.78 -10.74
CA GLY A 146 -0.61 1.56 -10.40
C GLY A 146 -0.84 2.58 -9.30
N GLU A 147 0.23 3.26 -8.90
CA GLU A 147 0.21 4.29 -7.85
C GLU A 147 -0.26 5.66 -8.40
N ILE A 148 -1.46 5.70 -8.96
CA ILE A 148 -2.03 6.89 -9.61
C ILE A 148 -3.21 7.46 -8.81
N ALA A 149 -3.51 8.74 -9.03
CA ALA A 149 -4.55 9.44 -8.28
C ALA A 149 -5.94 8.79 -8.44
N ASP A 150 -6.25 8.25 -9.62
CA ASP A 150 -7.53 7.59 -9.90
C ASP A 150 -7.66 6.27 -9.12
N ALA A 151 -6.58 5.50 -9.02
CA ALA A 151 -6.52 4.27 -8.23
C ALA A 151 -6.71 4.55 -6.73
N TRP A 152 -6.06 5.58 -6.21
CA TRP A 152 -6.24 6.03 -4.83
C TRP A 152 -7.64 6.59 -4.58
N SER A 153 -8.22 7.31 -5.54
CA SER A 153 -9.60 7.82 -5.42
C SER A 153 -10.59 6.67 -5.32
N PHE A 154 -10.45 5.65 -6.18
CA PHE A 154 -11.25 4.42 -6.12
C PHE A 154 -11.12 3.72 -4.75
N PHE A 155 -9.90 3.58 -4.23
CA PHE A 155 -9.69 2.94 -2.94
C PHE A 155 -10.31 3.74 -1.78
N LEU A 156 -10.03 5.04 -1.71
CA LEU A 156 -10.48 5.92 -0.64
C LEU A 156 -12.00 6.13 -0.66
N GLU A 157 -12.63 6.17 -1.84
CA GLU A 157 -14.08 6.27 -1.98
C GLU A 157 -14.76 5.02 -1.41
N ASN A 158 -14.32 3.82 -1.82
CA ASN A 158 -14.88 2.57 -1.32
C ASN A 158 -14.59 2.35 0.17
N LEU A 159 -13.40 2.71 0.64
CA LEU A 159 -13.03 2.65 2.06
C LEU A 159 -13.96 3.53 2.91
N ARG A 160 -14.19 4.77 2.49
CA ARG A 160 -15.10 5.70 3.19
C ARG A 160 -16.53 5.18 3.18
N LYS A 161 -17.00 4.73 2.02
CA LYS A 161 -18.39 4.32 1.81
C LYS A 161 -18.77 3.09 2.63
N TYR A 162 -17.88 2.12 2.75
CA TYR A 162 -18.22 0.80 3.28
C TYR A 162 -17.65 0.50 4.66
N VAL A 163 -16.54 1.13 5.05
CA VAL A 163 -15.84 0.79 6.30
C VAL A 163 -15.78 2.00 7.23
N VAL A 164 -15.29 3.13 6.73
CA VAL A 164 -15.02 4.32 7.54
C VAL A 164 -16.18 5.31 7.43
N THR A 165 -17.36 4.90 7.90
CA THR A 165 -18.60 5.67 7.73
C THR A 165 -18.79 6.79 8.76
N LYS A 166 -18.08 6.73 9.90
CA LYS A 166 -18.13 7.74 10.97
C LYS A 166 -17.25 8.96 10.65
N ASP A 167 -17.70 10.15 11.05
CA ASP A 167 -16.90 11.37 11.01
C ASP A 167 -15.87 11.41 12.16
N GLY A 168 -14.94 12.36 12.10
CA GLY A 168 -13.90 12.54 13.11
C GLY A 168 -12.83 11.45 13.10
N VAL A 169 -12.57 10.84 11.93
CA VAL A 169 -11.56 9.78 11.79
C VAL A 169 -10.23 10.37 11.30
N GLY A 170 -9.14 9.97 11.93
CA GLY A 170 -7.80 10.25 11.42
C GLY A 170 -7.44 9.33 10.25
N LEU A 171 -6.93 9.89 9.16
CA LEU A 171 -6.33 9.16 8.04
C LEU A 171 -4.81 9.37 8.07
N ILE A 172 -4.04 8.29 8.20
CA ILE A 172 -2.57 8.32 8.11
C ILE A 172 -2.15 7.72 6.77
N SER A 173 -1.32 8.45 6.00
CA SER A 173 -0.78 7.95 4.73
C SER A 173 0.66 8.39 4.48
N ASP A 174 1.29 7.89 3.41
CA ASP A 174 2.48 8.54 2.84
C ASP A 174 2.12 9.93 2.22
N ARG A 175 3.14 10.74 1.98
CA ARG A 175 3.14 12.04 1.30
C ARG A 175 3.08 11.93 -0.23
N HIS A 176 2.77 10.75 -0.78
CA HIS A 176 2.78 10.57 -2.22
C HIS A 176 1.71 11.45 -2.90
N LYS A 177 2.07 12.06 -4.04
CA LYS A 177 1.24 13.07 -4.73
C LYS A 177 -0.11 12.51 -5.16
N SER A 178 -0.17 11.21 -5.51
CA SER A 178 -1.41 10.54 -5.91
C SER A 178 -2.41 10.42 -4.76
N ILE A 179 -1.95 10.17 -3.53
CA ILE A 179 -2.80 10.12 -2.33
C ILE A 179 -3.37 11.51 -2.04
N ILE A 180 -2.52 12.54 -2.04
CA ILE A 180 -2.93 13.93 -1.80
C ILE A 180 -3.96 14.38 -2.85
N ALA A 181 -3.75 14.02 -4.11
CA ALA A 181 -4.70 14.30 -5.19
C ALA A 181 -6.05 13.58 -4.97
N ALA A 182 -6.03 12.31 -4.53
CA ALA A 182 -7.25 11.55 -4.24
C ALA A 182 -8.04 12.14 -3.06
N ILE A 183 -7.37 12.58 -2.00
CA ILE A 183 -8.00 13.25 -0.85
C ILE A 183 -8.69 14.54 -1.31
N ARG A 184 -8.02 15.37 -2.11
CA ARG A 184 -8.63 16.61 -2.65
C ARG A 184 -9.82 16.35 -3.57
N ARG A 185 -9.84 15.22 -4.28
CA ARG A 185 -10.97 14.79 -5.14
C ARG A 185 -12.10 14.13 -4.36
N SER A 186 -11.95 13.93 -3.05
CA SER A 186 -12.92 13.21 -2.23
C SER A 186 -14.18 14.01 -1.89
N ASN A 187 -14.34 15.24 -2.41
CA ASN A 187 -15.47 16.13 -2.11
C ASN A 187 -15.68 16.31 -0.59
N GLY A 188 -14.60 16.58 0.14
CA GLY A 188 -14.62 16.79 1.59
C GLY A 188 -14.78 15.52 2.44
N GLN A 189 -14.85 14.32 1.86
CA GLN A 189 -15.01 13.09 2.65
C GLN A 189 -13.79 12.73 3.50
N TRP A 190 -12.60 13.09 3.03
CA TRP A 190 -11.33 12.88 3.72
C TRP A 190 -10.72 14.19 4.23
N GLU A 191 -11.54 15.22 4.41
CA GLU A 191 -11.14 16.54 4.90
C GLU A 191 -11.95 16.92 6.16
N PRO A 192 -11.46 17.87 6.99
CA PRO A 192 -12.18 18.31 8.17
C PRO A 192 -13.58 18.87 7.83
N LEU A 193 -14.61 18.62 8.63
CA LEU A 193 -14.63 17.95 9.94
C LEU A 193 -14.82 16.42 9.87
N ARG A 194 -14.87 15.84 8.67
CA ARG A 194 -15.17 14.41 8.46
C ARG A 194 -13.98 13.51 8.74
N ALA A 195 -12.80 13.94 8.30
CA ALA A 195 -11.55 13.27 8.59
C ALA A 195 -10.40 14.26 8.76
N PHE A 196 -9.33 13.82 9.41
CA PHE A 196 -8.11 14.61 9.62
C PHE A 196 -6.94 13.87 8.97
N HIS A 197 -6.24 14.50 8.03
CA HIS A 197 -5.22 13.82 7.22
C HIS A 197 -3.82 14.06 7.78
N MET A 198 -3.22 13.00 8.30
CA MET A 198 -1.88 13.04 8.86
C MET A 198 -0.90 12.26 7.98
N TYR A 199 0.34 12.72 7.98
CA TYR A 199 1.42 11.99 7.33
C TYR A 199 2.06 10.97 8.27
N CYS A 200 2.34 9.79 7.71
CA CYS A 200 3.00 8.71 8.43
C CYS A 200 4.41 9.14 8.87
N ILE A 201 4.64 9.16 10.18
CA ILE A 201 5.94 9.51 10.79
C ILE A 201 7.07 8.61 10.28
N ARG A 202 6.79 7.32 10.09
CA ARG A 202 7.76 6.36 9.53
C ARG A 202 8.23 6.81 8.14
N HIS A 203 7.30 7.26 7.29
CA HIS A 203 7.63 7.73 5.94
C HIS A 203 8.33 9.08 5.95
N ILE A 204 7.91 10.01 6.82
CA ILE A 204 8.61 11.30 7.04
C ILE A 204 10.08 11.03 7.39
N ALA A 205 10.33 10.12 8.32
CA ALA A 205 11.66 9.78 8.78
C ALA A 205 12.52 9.08 7.74
N ALA A 206 11.94 8.11 7.02
CA ALA A 206 12.62 7.43 5.92
C ALA A 206 13.01 8.41 4.81
N ASN A 207 12.10 9.33 4.46
CA ASN A 207 12.35 10.38 3.48
C ASN A 207 13.45 11.35 3.93
N PHE A 208 13.44 11.75 5.20
CA PHE A 208 14.50 12.57 5.78
C PHE A 208 15.87 11.87 5.70
N LEU A 209 15.95 10.62 6.12
CA LEU A 209 17.19 9.84 6.09
C LEU A 209 17.74 9.71 4.67
N ARG A 210 16.87 9.47 3.69
CA ARG A 210 17.24 9.37 2.28
C ARG A 210 17.80 10.71 1.75
N ARG A 211 17.22 11.84 2.16
CA ARG A 211 17.62 13.18 1.71
C ARG A 211 18.96 13.60 2.31
N PHE A 212 19.12 13.51 3.62
CA PHE A 212 20.26 14.08 4.33
C PHE A 212 21.40 13.08 4.57
N LYS A 213 21.18 11.78 4.36
CA LYS A 213 22.20 10.72 4.51
C LYS A 213 22.97 10.78 5.83
N THR A 214 22.33 11.25 6.90
CA THR A 214 22.93 11.52 8.20
C THR A 214 22.33 10.59 9.26
N PRO A 215 22.92 9.40 9.50
CA PRO A 215 22.36 8.40 10.42
C PRO A 215 22.18 8.93 11.85
N ASN A 216 23.03 9.87 12.27
CA ASN A 216 23.01 10.45 13.61
C ASN A 216 21.85 11.44 13.83
N LEU A 217 21.29 12.01 12.75
CA LEU A 217 20.15 12.94 12.79
C LEU A 217 18.79 12.24 12.78
N HIS A 218 18.74 10.97 12.39
CA HIS A 218 17.55 10.12 12.58
C HIS A 218 17.04 10.18 14.03
N LYS A 219 17.98 10.24 14.99
CA LYS A 219 17.68 10.27 16.42
C LYS A 219 16.93 11.52 16.86
N LEU A 220 17.02 12.60 16.08
CA LEU A 220 16.36 13.88 16.35
C LEU A 220 14.89 13.89 15.89
N ILE A 221 14.53 12.96 15.00
CA ILE A 221 13.23 12.91 14.32
C ILE A 221 12.35 11.78 14.84
N VAL A 222 12.94 10.62 15.22
CA VAL A 222 12.17 9.38 15.53
C VAL A 222 12.59 8.61 16.79
N ARG A 223 13.59 9.03 17.58
CA ARG A 223 14.07 8.11 18.64
C ARG A 223 13.16 8.05 19.87
N MET A 224 12.54 6.87 20.01
CA MET A 224 11.77 6.29 21.12
C MET A 224 12.40 6.28 22.54
N ASP A 225 13.56 6.91 22.79
CA ASP A 225 14.27 6.85 24.08
C ASP A 225 14.12 8.16 24.90
N ASN A 226 12.89 8.67 25.04
CA ASN A 226 12.48 9.64 26.06
C ASN A 226 13.12 11.04 26.05
N LYS A 227 13.62 11.60 24.94
CA LYS A 227 14.09 13.01 24.99
C LYS A 227 14.05 13.90 23.77
N LEU A 228 13.74 13.45 22.55
CA LEU A 228 13.65 14.37 21.41
C LEU A 228 12.81 13.77 20.27
N ASP A 229 11.52 14.12 20.20
CA ASP A 229 10.65 13.63 19.14
C ASP A 229 9.93 14.79 18.45
N PHE A 230 10.56 15.36 17.43
CA PHE A 230 9.88 16.32 16.54
C PHE A 230 8.54 15.76 16.03
N CYS A 231 8.54 14.49 15.59
CA CYS A 231 7.36 13.84 15.02
C CYS A 231 6.34 13.32 16.04
N TYR A 232 6.72 13.12 17.31
CA TYR A 232 5.77 12.73 18.38
C TYR A 232 5.43 13.89 19.31
N SER A 233 5.70 15.13 18.89
CA SER A 233 5.30 16.32 19.63
C SER A 233 3.80 16.24 19.93
N ARG A 234 3.44 16.16 21.21
CA ARG A 234 2.04 16.01 21.65
C ARG A 234 1.34 17.34 21.78
N THR A 235 2.10 18.42 21.76
CA THR A 235 1.62 19.80 21.84
C THR A 235 2.28 20.65 20.76
N GLU A 236 1.60 21.72 20.35
CA GLU A 236 2.15 22.72 19.44
C GLU A 236 3.43 23.36 20.01
N HIS A 237 3.50 23.53 21.34
CA HIS A 237 4.67 24.05 22.01
C HIS A 237 5.90 23.13 21.87
N GLU A 238 5.72 21.83 22.14
CA GLU A 238 6.78 20.82 21.90
C GLU A 238 7.20 20.80 20.43
N PHE A 239 6.23 20.84 19.51
CA PHE A 239 6.48 20.88 18.07
C PHE A 239 7.33 22.09 17.71
N ASN A 240 6.96 23.28 18.17
CA ASN A 240 7.67 24.52 17.88
C ASN A 240 9.11 24.51 18.45
N ILE A 241 9.32 23.96 19.65
CA ILE A 241 10.67 23.78 20.22
C ILE A 241 11.51 22.88 19.32
N HIS A 242 10.98 21.73 18.92
CA HIS A 242 11.69 20.78 18.07
C HIS A 242 11.92 21.32 16.66
N TYR A 243 10.95 22.08 16.12
CA TYR A 243 11.04 22.77 14.84
C TYR A 243 12.20 23.76 14.83
N GLN A 244 12.33 24.61 15.86
CA GLN A 244 13.43 25.58 15.95
C GLN A 244 14.79 24.89 16.04
N ARG A 245 14.91 23.82 16.84
CA ARG A 245 16.16 23.02 16.93
C ARG A 245 16.59 22.39 15.61
N LEU A 246 15.64 22.07 14.72
CA LEU A 246 15.93 21.60 13.37
C LEU A 246 16.38 22.75 12.46
N ARG A 247 15.74 23.93 12.55
CA ARG A 247 16.13 25.13 11.79
C ARG A 247 17.54 25.61 12.12
N GLU A 248 17.91 25.61 13.39
CA GLU A 248 19.25 26.01 13.87
C GLU A 248 20.39 25.18 13.25
N ARG A 249 20.10 24.02 12.66
CA ARG A 249 21.10 23.14 12.02
C ARG A 249 21.41 23.50 10.57
N GLY A 250 20.62 24.38 9.94
CA GLY A 250 20.89 24.89 8.60
C GLY A 250 19.65 25.07 7.74
N GLN A 251 19.79 25.93 6.72
CA GLN A 251 18.71 26.31 5.80
C GLN A 251 18.08 25.10 5.09
N ASP A 252 18.88 24.11 4.69
CA ASP A 252 18.38 22.92 4.01
C ASP A 252 17.33 22.14 4.83
N TYR A 253 17.43 22.17 6.17
CA TYR A 253 16.47 21.53 7.07
C TYR A 253 15.18 22.35 7.18
N GLU A 254 15.29 23.67 7.19
CA GLU A 254 14.14 24.58 7.17
C GLU A 254 13.34 24.43 5.88
N ASP A 255 14.02 24.43 4.73
CA ASP A 255 13.40 24.30 3.42
C ASP A 255 12.64 22.97 3.32
N TRP A 256 13.27 21.86 3.74
CA TRP A 256 12.62 20.55 3.74
C TRP A 256 11.39 20.47 4.67
N LEU A 257 11.44 21.12 5.84
CA LEU A 257 10.31 21.19 6.76
C LEU A 257 9.17 22.07 6.22
N SER A 258 9.51 23.14 5.50
CA SER A 258 8.53 24.02 4.87
C SER A 258 7.74 23.33 3.74
N GLU A 259 8.31 22.28 3.14
CA GLU A 259 7.63 21.44 2.15
C GLU A 259 6.60 20.48 2.76
N ILE A 260 6.57 20.31 4.09
CA ILE A 260 5.52 19.54 4.76
C ILE A 260 4.31 20.47 4.90
N PRO A 261 3.19 20.19 4.21
CA PRO A 261 1.98 20.98 4.35
C PRO A 261 1.56 21.06 5.80
N ARG A 262 1.41 22.28 6.31
CA ARG A 262 0.76 22.50 7.61
C ARG A 262 -0.73 22.42 7.37
N GLU A 263 -1.43 21.52 8.07
CA GLU A 263 -2.88 21.61 8.14
C GLU A 263 -3.22 22.98 8.76
N LYS A 264 -4.09 23.74 8.07
CA LYS A 264 -4.56 25.05 8.52
C LYS A 264 -5.73 24.91 9.47
#